data_AF-A0A6N2CAV4-F1
#
_entry.id   AF-A0A6N2CAV4-F1
#
_cell.length_a   1.000
_cell.length_b   1.000
_cell.length_c   1.000
_cell.angle_alpha   90.00
_cell.angle_beta   90.00
_cell.angle_gamma   90.00
#
_symmetry.space_group_name_H-M   'P 1'
#
loop_
_entity.id
_entity.type
_entity.pdbx_description
1 polymer ?
#
loop_
_entity_poly.entity_id
_entity_poly.type
_entity_poly.pdbx_seq_one_letter_code
_entity_poly.pdbx_strand_id
1 'polypeptide(L)'
;MASTSLYLFKFLPTELVILIIEKVFSYSLDDLVSAKLCCRFLDEVGNERSVYQKVTLVSFPIEPTWTSCSFINICIASENLKAL
;
A
#
# COMPACT_ATOMS: atom_id res chain seq x y z
N MET A 1 21.71 -13.60 2.93
CA MET A 1 21.08 -14.57 2.00
C MET A 1 19.82 -13.94 1.37
N ALA A 2 19.98 -12.94 0.51
CA ALA A 2 18.85 -12.17 -0.09
C ALA A 2 18.77 -12.30 -1.61
N SER A 3 19.39 -13.35 -2.19
CA SER A 3 19.61 -13.44 -3.64
C SER A 3 18.59 -14.33 -4.36
N THR A 4 17.83 -15.15 -3.64
CA THR A 4 16.95 -16.16 -4.24
C THR A 4 15.54 -15.63 -4.54
N SER A 5 14.99 -14.72 -3.71
CA SER A 5 13.63 -14.19 -3.89
C SER A 5 13.50 -13.29 -5.13
N LEU A 6 14.53 -12.51 -5.44
CA LEU A 6 14.57 -11.63 -6.60
C LEU A 6 14.60 -12.38 -7.94
N TYR A 7 15.17 -13.57 -7.95
CA TYR A 7 15.29 -14.38 -9.17
C TYR A 7 13.95 -15.01 -9.57
N LEU A 8 13.09 -15.30 -8.59
CA LEU A 8 11.79 -15.95 -8.80
C LEU A 8 10.80 -15.05 -9.54
N PHE A 9 10.80 -13.76 -9.23
CA PHE A 9 9.94 -12.79 -9.89
C PHE A 9 10.29 -12.55 -11.36
N LYS A 10 11.54 -12.78 -11.77
CA LYS A 10 11.97 -12.64 -13.17
C LYS A 10 11.35 -13.66 -14.13
N PHE A 11 10.87 -14.80 -13.61
CA PHE A 11 10.26 -15.87 -14.42
C PHE A 11 8.74 -15.83 -14.43
N LEU A 12 8.15 -14.91 -13.66
CA LEU A 12 6.70 -14.76 -13.58
C LEU A 12 6.23 -13.64 -14.52
N PRO A 13 5.09 -13.81 -15.19
CA PRO A 13 4.37 -12.70 -15.81
C PRO A 13 4.13 -11.58 -14.80
N THR A 14 4.31 -10.33 -15.25
CA THR A 14 4.17 -9.14 -14.40
C THR A 14 2.81 -9.10 -13.70
N GLU A 15 1.74 -9.53 -14.38
CA GLU A 15 0.38 -9.60 -13.85
C GLU A 15 0.26 -10.56 -12.66
N LEU A 16 0.97 -11.69 -12.70
CA LEU A 16 0.99 -12.64 -11.59
C LEU A 16 1.79 -12.09 -10.41
N VAL A 17 2.86 -11.34 -10.67
CA VAL A 17 3.61 -10.64 -9.62
C VAL A 17 2.72 -9.59 -8.95
N ILE A 18 2.02 -8.76 -9.72
CA ILE A 18 1.08 -7.75 -9.21
C ILE A 18 0.09 -8.42 -8.26
N LEU A 19 -0.53 -9.53 -8.67
CA LEU A 19 -1.50 -10.25 -7.83
C LEU A 19 -0.89 -10.80 -6.53
N ILE A 20 0.34 -11.31 -6.57
CA ILE A 20 1.05 -11.78 -5.36
C ILE A 20 1.32 -10.61 -4.42
N ILE A 21 1.85 -9.50 -4.94
CA ILE A 21 2.19 -8.30 -4.18
C ILE A 21 0.92 -7.69 -3.58
N GLU A 22 -0.14 -7.53 -4.36
CA GLU A 22 -1.45 -7.09 -3.88
C GLU A 22 -1.94 -7.93 -2.70
N LYS A 23 -1.77 -9.26 -2.76
CA LYS A 23 -2.25 -10.15 -1.71
C LYS A 23 -1.36 -10.11 -0.46
N VAL A 24 -0.05 -10.20 -0.64
CA VAL A 24 0.93 -10.23 0.46
C VAL A 24 0.95 -8.89 1.20
N PHE A 25 0.96 -7.77 0.48
CA PHE A 25 1.10 -6.45 1.07
C PHE A 25 -0.23 -5.74 1.34
N SER A 26 -1.37 -6.35 0.98
CA SER A 26 -2.69 -5.78 1.32
C SER A 26 -2.78 -5.36 2.78
N TYR A 27 -2.17 -6.11 3.69
CA TYR A 27 -2.30 -5.89 5.13
C TYR A 27 -1.34 -4.86 5.74
N SER A 28 -0.36 -4.34 4.99
CA SER A 28 0.69 -3.49 5.57
C SER A 28 1.33 -2.57 4.53
N LEU A 29 1.14 -1.26 4.72
CA LEU A 29 1.80 -0.23 3.92
C LEU A 29 3.31 -0.23 4.16
N ASP A 30 3.75 -0.51 5.38
CA ASP A 30 5.17 -0.57 5.73
C ASP A 30 5.88 -1.75 5.04
N ASP A 31 5.20 -2.89 4.91
CA ASP A 31 5.74 -4.03 4.18
C ASP A 31 5.82 -3.74 2.66
N LEU A 32 4.83 -3.02 2.11
CA LEU A 32 4.89 -2.56 0.71
C LEU A 32 6.09 -1.63 0.49
N VAL A 33 6.29 -0.64 1.36
CA VAL A 33 7.43 0.29 1.29
C VAL A 33 8.76 -0.47 1.37
N SER A 34 8.86 -1.41 2.31
CA SER A 34 10.04 -2.26 2.46
C SER A 34 10.32 -3.10 1.21
N ALA A 35 9.29 -3.64 0.57
CA ALA A 35 9.43 -4.40 -0.67
C ALA A 35 9.89 -3.55 -1.85
N LYS A 36 9.37 -2.32 -2.00
CA LYS A 36 9.81 -1.37 -3.03
C LYS A 36 11.28 -1.01 -2.89
N LEU A 37 11.77 -0.88 -1.66
CA LEU A 37 13.19 -0.61 -1.39
C LEU A 37 14.10 -1.81 -1.69
N CYS A 38 13.57 -3.03 -1.81
CA CYS A 38 14.37 -4.22 -2.07
C CYS A 38 14.90 -4.30 -3.51
N CYS A 39 14.12 -3.86 -4.52
CA CYS A 39 14.61 -3.82 -5.90
C CYS A 39 13.74 -2.95 -6.83
N ARG A 40 14.33 -2.59 -7.98
CA ARG A 40 13.66 -1.81 -9.04
C ARG A 40 12.37 -2.45 -9.56
N PHE A 41 12.35 -3.76 -9.76
CA PHE A 41 11.16 -4.45 -10.27
C PHE A 41 10.00 -4.38 -9.28
N LEU A 42 10.27 -4.58 -7.99
CA LEU A 42 9.25 -4.46 -6.94
C LEU A 42 8.84 -3.01 -6.71
N ASP A 43 9.73 -2.05 -6.94
CA ASP A 43 9.37 -0.63 -6.96
C ASP A 43 8.40 -0.32 -8.11
N GLU A 44 8.69 -0.77 -9.33
CA GLU A 44 7.81 -0.61 -10.50
C GLU A 44 6.44 -1.25 -10.25
N VAL A 45 6.40 -2.53 -9.83
CA VAL A 45 5.15 -3.24 -9.56
C VAL A 45 4.40 -2.66 -8.37
N GLY A 46 5.10 -2.26 -7.31
CA GLY A 46 4.51 -1.64 -6.13
C GLY A 46 3.94 -0.24 -6.40
N ASN A 47 4.26 0.37 -7.55
CA ASN A 47 3.67 1.63 -7.99
C ASN A 47 2.36 1.45 -8.80
N GLU A 48 1.95 0.21 -9.08
CA GLU A 48 0.67 -0.06 -9.73
C GLU A 48 -0.50 0.45 -8.91
N ARG A 49 -1.46 1.08 -9.59
CA ARG A 49 -2.62 1.71 -8.92
C ARG A 49 -3.43 0.68 -8.13
N SER A 50 -3.56 -0.53 -8.66
CA SER A 50 -4.35 -1.60 -8.04
C SER A 50 -3.71 -2.10 -6.73
N VAL A 51 -2.37 -2.12 -6.65
CA VAL A 51 -1.61 -2.40 -5.43
C VAL A 51 -1.94 -1.36 -4.37
N TYR A 52 -1.78 -0.08 -4.68
CA TYR A 52 -2.10 0.99 -3.75
C TYR A 52 -3.56 0.97 -3.27
N GLN A 53 -4.51 0.73 -4.17
CA GLN A 53 -5.93 0.65 -3.81
C GLN A 53 -6.20 -0.45 -2.78
N LYS A 54 -5.62 -1.65 -2.95
CA LYS A 54 -5.80 -2.76 -2.01
C LYS A 54 -5.10 -2.55 -0.69
N VAL A 55 -3.85 -2.09 -0.69
CA VAL A 55 -3.11 -1.80 0.54
C VAL A 55 -3.80 -0.69 1.34
N THR A 56 -4.27 0.36 0.67
CA THR A 56 -4.99 1.46 1.33
C THR A 56 -6.30 0.98 1.95
N LEU A 57 -7.12 0.21 1.24
CA LEU A 57 -8.43 -0.25 1.77
C LEU A 57 -8.32 -1.13 3.02
N VAL A 58 -7.24 -1.90 3.16
CA VAL A 58 -7.04 -2.81 4.30
C VAL A 58 -6.24 -2.17 5.43
N SER A 59 -5.31 -1.25 5.10
CA SER A 59 -4.58 -0.45 6.11
C SER A 59 -5.46 0.61 6.75
N PHE A 60 -6.54 1.04 6.09
CA PHE A 60 -7.57 1.84 6.73
C PHE A 60 -8.42 0.93 7.64
N PRO A 61 -8.54 1.25 8.94
CA PRO A 61 -9.41 0.51 9.83
C PRO A 61 -10.84 0.51 9.30
N ILE A 62 -11.45 -0.67 9.25
CA ILE A 62 -12.84 -0.89 8.82
C ILE A 62 -13.83 -0.24 9.80
N GLU A 63 -13.42 -0.07 11.07
CA GLU A 63 -14.14 0.75 12.04
C GLU A 63 -13.82 2.23 11.86
N PRO A 64 -14.80 3.13 12.04
CA PRO A 64 -14.58 4.56 11.87
C PRO A 64 -13.72 5.09 13.03
N THR A 65 -12.40 4.93 12.96
CA THR A 65 -11.45 5.72 13.76
C THR A 65 -11.28 7.09 13.10
N TRP A 66 -12.39 7.76 12.81
CA TRP A 66 -12.40 9.07 12.18
C TRP A 66 -11.93 10.16 13.15
N THR A 67 -11.82 9.82 14.44
CA THR A 67 -11.28 10.65 15.51
C THR A 67 -9.76 10.83 15.45
N SER A 68 -9.02 9.95 14.78
CA SER A 68 -7.54 10.03 14.68
C SER A 68 -7.02 10.61 13.37
N CYS A 69 -7.88 10.87 12.38
CA CYS A 69 -7.48 11.53 11.14
C CYS A 69 -7.15 13.00 11.42
N SER A 70 -5.86 13.34 11.33
CA SER A 70 -5.38 14.72 11.48
C SER A 70 -6.13 15.69 10.58
N PHE A 71 -6.50 15.26 9.37
CA PHE A 71 -7.30 16.06 8.44
C PHE A 71 -8.68 16.44 8.98
N ILE A 72 -9.41 15.50 9.61
CA ILE A 72 -10.72 15.77 10.21
C ILE A 72 -10.58 16.75 11.39
N ASN A 73 -9.57 16.53 12.24
CA ASN A 73 -9.27 17.45 13.34
C ASN A 73 -8.90 18.86 12.84
N ILE A 74 -8.18 18.96 11.71
CA ILE A 74 -7.88 20.23 11.05
C ILE A 74 -9.17 20.88 10.50
N CYS A 75 -10.05 20.12 9.85
CA CYS A 75 -11.32 20.64 9.31
C CYS A 75 -12.25 21.14 10.42
N ILE A 76 -12.36 20.41 11.54
CA ILE A 76 -13.13 20.80 12.72
C ILE A 76 -12.52 22.06 13.36
N ALA A 77 -11.20 22.09 13.57
CA ALA A 77 -10.52 23.26 14.13
C ALA A 77 -10.61 24.51 13.23
N SER A 78 -10.79 24.31 11.93
CA SER A 78 -10.94 25.37 10.94
C SER A 78 -12.40 25.77 10.67
N GLU A 79 -13.36 25.23 11.44
CA GLU A 79 -14.82 25.38 11.24
C GLU A 79 -15.30 25.06 9.82
N ASN A 80 -14.54 24.26 9.06
CA ASN A 80 -14.85 23.94 7.68
C ASN A 80 -15.62 22.63 7.57
N LEU A 81 -16.85 22.63 8.10
CA LEU A 81 -17.74 21.46 8.11
C LEU A 81 -18.20 21.01 6.71
N LYS A 82 -18.05 21.86 5.68
CA LYS A 82 -18.38 21.49 4.29
C LYS A 82 -17.34 20.57 3.63
N ALA A 83 -16.15 20.50 4.20
CA ALA A 83 -15.06 19.65 3.71
C ALA A 83 -15.04 18.26 4.38
N LEU A 84 -15.94 18.04 5.34
CA LEU A 84 -16.20 16.76 5.99
C LEU A 84 -17.26 15.98 5.20
#